data_AF-A0A957LKV4-F1
#
_entry.id   AF-A0A957LKV4-F1
#
_cell.length_a   1.000
_cell.length_b   1.000
_cell.length_c   1.000
_cell.angle_alpha   90.00
_cell.angle_beta   90.00
_cell.angle_gamma   90.00
#
_symmetry.space_group_name_H-M   'P 1'
#
loop_
_entity.id
_entity.type
_entity.pdbx_description
1 polymer ?
#
loop_
_entity_poly.entity_id
_entity_poly.type
_entity_poly.pdbx_seq_one_letter_code
_entity_poly.pdbx_strand_id
1 'polypeptide(L)'
;GKGWFVQVPAIVIAAVWALAIWGILAAVTKYSFANFETFAGQTYSAVHTIALLIVSLLGAVLWVSTGQGGWQQKRELHLHTTQLISGVIFLILGVLMLNGRMSEITARFANGEGLFYGLEERLYELIQ
;
A
#
# COMPACT_ATOMS: atom_id res chain seq x y z
N GLY A 1 25.91 -13.40 9.17
CA GLY A 1 24.99 -13.64 8.03
C GLY A 1 25.51 -12.85 6.84
N LYS A 2 25.67 -13.50 5.68
CA LYS A 2 26.29 -12.90 4.49
C LYS A 2 25.24 -12.01 3.80
N GLY A 3 25.22 -10.71 4.13
CA GLY A 3 24.33 -9.74 3.52
C GLY A 3 24.63 -9.60 2.02
N TRP A 4 23.59 -9.64 1.19
CA TRP A 4 23.72 -9.43 -0.25
C TRP A 4 23.66 -7.93 -0.55
N PHE A 5 24.62 -7.46 -1.36
CA PHE A 5 24.65 -6.08 -1.84
C PHE A 5 23.88 -6.02 -3.16
N VAL A 6 22.70 -5.39 -3.14
CA VAL A 6 21.94 -5.13 -4.35
C VAL A 6 21.96 -3.64 -4.62
N GLN A 7 22.53 -3.26 -5.76
CA GLN A 7 22.48 -1.88 -6.24
C GLN A 7 21.12 -1.67 -6.91
N VAL A 8 20.24 -0.90 -6.26
CA VAL A 8 18.91 -0.59 -6.81
C VAL A 8 18.90 0.85 -7.35
N PRO A 9 18.39 1.08 -8.57
CA PRO A 9 18.20 2.43 -9.08
C PRO A 9 17.27 3.23 -8.18
N ALA A 10 17.61 4.49 -7.88
CA ALA A 10 16.79 5.37 -7.04
C ALA A 10 15.35 5.51 -7.54
N ILE A 11 15.12 5.42 -8.86
CA ILE A 11 13.77 5.46 -9.44
C ILE A 11 12.88 4.29 -9.01
N VAL A 12 13.44 3.09 -8.85
CA VAL A 12 12.66 1.92 -8.42
C VAL A 12 12.23 2.09 -6.96
N ILE A 13 13.14 2.59 -6.13
CA ILE A 13 12.84 2.91 -4.73
C ILE A 13 11.76 4.00 -4.67
N ALA A 14 11.92 5.07 -5.44
CA ALA A 14 10.96 6.17 -5.50
C ALA A 14 9.58 5.71 -6.00
N ALA A 15 9.51 4.81 -6.98
CA ALA A 15 8.26 4.26 -7.48
C ALA A 15 7.53 3.41 -6.42
N VAL A 16 8.25 2.59 -5.65
CA VAL A 16 7.67 1.83 -4.53
C VAL A 16 7.10 2.78 -3.48
N TRP A 17 7.85 3.82 -3.13
CA TRP A 17 7.38 4.86 -2.22
C TRP A 17 6.19 5.66 -2.79
N ALA A 18 6.15 5.92 -4.09
CA ALA A 18 5.03 6.59 -4.74
C ALA A 18 3.73 5.78 -4.57
N LEU A 19 3.80 4.46 -4.80
CA LEU A 19 2.67 3.57 -4.62
C LEU A 19 2.21 3.51 -3.16
N ALA A 20 3.17 3.50 -2.24
CA ALA A 20 2.91 3.54 -0.81
C ALA A 20 2.16 4.81 -0.40
N ILE A 21 2.69 5.97 -0.79
CA ILE A 21 2.12 7.28 -0.48
C ILE A 21 0.74 7.43 -1.13
N TRP A 22 0.58 6.98 -2.37
CA TRP A 22 -0.71 7.00 -3.04
C TRP A 22 -1.79 6.25 -2.26
N GLY A 23 -1.50 5.05 -1.73
CA GLY A 23 -2.46 4.29 -0.93
C GLY A 23 -2.92 5.06 0.32
N ILE A 24 -1.98 5.74 0.99
CA ILE A 24 -2.28 6.60 2.15
C ILE A 24 -3.15 7.79 1.73
N LEU A 25 -2.78 8.49 0.66
CA LEU A 25 -3.53 9.64 0.15
C LEU A 25 -4.96 9.25 -0.24
N ALA A 26 -5.14 8.14 -0.96
CA ALA A 26 -6.46 7.65 -1.35
C ALA A 26 -7.34 7.32 -0.13
N ALA A 27 -6.76 6.68 0.89
CA ALA A 27 -7.48 6.37 2.13
C ALA A 27 -7.88 7.64 2.89
N VAL A 28 -6.97 8.61 3.02
CA VAL A 28 -7.24 9.90 3.67
C VAL A 28 -8.31 10.67 2.90
N THR A 29 -8.21 10.75 1.57
CA THR A 29 -9.23 11.44 0.75
C THR A 29 -10.59 10.77 0.89
N LYS A 30 -10.67 9.43 0.83
CA LYS A 30 -11.94 8.72 1.05
C LYS A 30 -12.53 9.02 2.42
N TYR A 31 -11.71 9.02 3.48
CA TYR A 31 -12.14 9.40 4.82
C TYR A 31 -12.65 10.84 4.86
N SER A 32 -11.95 11.77 4.20
CA SER A 32 -12.33 13.17 4.19
C SER A 32 -13.69 13.41 3.52
N PHE A 33 -13.97 12.73 2.41
CA PHE A 33 -15.27 12.81 1.74
C PHE A 33 -16.43 12.28 2.59
N ALA A 34 -16.15 11.34 3.50
CA ALA A 34 -17.17 10.76 4.38
C ALA A 34 -17.43 11.60 5.65
N ASN A 35 -16.48 12.41 6.10
CA ASN A 35 -16.52 13.01 7.44
C ASN A 35 -16.53 14.55 7.46
N PHE A 36 -16.20 15.23 6.36
CA PHE A 36 -16.21 16.70 6.32
C PHE A 36 -17.36 17.24 5.47
N GLU A 37 -18.11 18.18 6.04
CA GLU A 37 -19.25 18.85 5.37
C GLU A 37 -18.83 19.61 4.10
N THR A 38 -17.58 20.02 3.98
CA THR A 38 -17.01 20.66 2.78
C THR A 38 -17.17 19.79 1.52
N PHE A 39 -17.23 18.47 1.69
CA PHE A 39 -17.40 17.49 0.61
C PHE A 39 -18.80 16.86 0.59
N ALA A 40 -19.74 17.39 1.39
CA ALA A 40 -21.11 16.89 1.43
C ALA A 40 -21.76 16.97 0.03
N GLY A 41 -22.33 15.85 -0.41
CA GLY A 41 -22.94 15.72 -1.74
C GLY A 41 -21.98 15.31 -2.86
N GLN A 42 -20.67 15.21 -2.61
CA GLN A 42 -19.72 14.64 -3.56
C GLN A 42 -19.42 13.18 -3.22
N THR A 43 -19.44 12.31 -4.23
CA THR A 43 -19.07 10.90 -4.06
C THR A 43 -17.60 10.70 -4.43
N TYR A 44 -16.85 10.03 -3.54
CA TYR A 44 -15.52 9.56 -3.86
C TYR A 44 -15.57 8.62 -5.07
N SER A 45 -14.83 8.96 -6.12
CA SER A 45 -14.87 8.28 -7.42
C SER A 45 -13.50 7.77 -7.84
N ALA A 46 -13.47 6.84 -8.80
CA ALA A 46 -12.22 6.28 -9.33
C ALA A 46 -11.29 7.35 -9.92
N VAL A 47 -11.85 8.46 -10.42
CA VAL A 47 -11.08 9.60 -10.95
C VAL A 47 -10.19 10.22 -9.87
N HIS A 48 -10.67 10.35 -8.63
CA HIS A 48 -9.88 10.87 -7.51
C HIS A 48 -8.69 9.96 -7.20
N THR A 49 -8.94 8.64 -7.17
CA THR A 49 -7.89 7.65 -6.94
C THR A 49 -6.80 7.72 -8.01
N ILE A 50 -7.18 7.82 -9.29
CA ILE A 50 -6.24 7.90 -10.42
C ILE A 50 -5.49 9.24 -10.42
N ALA A 51 -6.17 10.35 -10.12
CA ALA A 51 -5.53 11.66 -10.02
C ALA A 51 -4.44 11.67 -8.94
N LEU A 52 -4.73 11.11 -7.75
CA LEU A 52 -3.75 10.98 -6.67
C LEU A 52 -2.57 10.07 -7.03
N LEU A 53 -2.81 9.02 -7.83
CA LEU A 53 -1.74 8.17 -8.34
C LEU A 53 -0.79 8.96 -9.24
N ILE A 54 -1.34 9.71 -10.21
CA ILE A 54 -0.55 10.53 -11.13
C ILE A 54 0.29 11.54 -10.36
N VAL A 55 -0.31 12.24 -9.38
CA VAL A 55 0.41 13.21 -8.54
C VAL A 55 1.53 12.54 -7.74
N SER A 56 1.29 11.35 -7.19
CA SER A 56 2.30 10.62 -6.42
C SER A 56 3.48 10.16 -7.30
N LEU A 57 3.19 9.70 -8.51
CA LEU A 57 4.22 9.31 -9.49
C LEU A 57 5.03 10.52 -9.96
N LEU A 58 4.38 11.65 -10.24
CA LEU A 58 5.06 12.89 -10.60
C LEU A 58 5.97 13.39 -9.47
N GLY A 59 5.50 13.31 -8.22
CA GLY A 59 6.30 13.63 -7.04
C GLY A 59 7.55 12.75 -6.93
N ALA A 60 7.43 11.46 -7.22
CA ALA A 60 8.56 10.54 -7.24
C ALA A 60 9.55 10.83 -8.38
N VAL A 61 9.06 11.15 -9.56
CA VAL A 61 9.91 11.58 -10.70
C VAL A 61 10.64 12.88 -10.35
N LEU A 62 9.95 13.85 -9.77
CA LEU A 62 10.52 15.13 -9.35
C LEU A 62 11.58 14.94 -8.25
N TRP A 63 11.32 14.06 -7.29
CA TRP A 63 12.31 13.72 -6.27
C TRP A 63 13.58 13.17 -6.91
N VAL A 64 13.45 12.17 -7.78
CA VAL A 64 14.59 11.51 -8.40
C VAL A 64 15.38 12.47 -9.29
N SER A 65 14.70 13.37 -10.00
CA SER A 65 15.35 14.37 -10.85
C SER A 65 16.07 15.47 -10.05
N THR A 66 15.59 15.80 -8.84
CA THR A 66 16.16 16.85 -7.99
C THR A 66 17.23 16.34 -7.01
N GLY A 67 17.36 15.02 -6.81
CA GLY A 67 18.38 14.42 -5.94
C GLY A 67 19.81 14.57 -6.48
N GLN A 68 20.78 14.82 -5.60
CA GLN A 68 22.21 14.82 -5.96
C GLN A 68 22.61 13.45 -6.54
N GLY A 69 22.89 13.40 -7.85
CA GLY A 69 23.21 12.18 -8.62
C GLY A 69 22.14 11.75 -9.63
N GLY A 70 20.96 12.38 -9.63
CA GLY A 70 19.89 12.17 -10.62
C GLY A 70 19.46 10.71 -10.80
N TRP A 71 18.99 10.38 -12.01
CA TRP A 71 18.51 9.05 -12.40
C TRP A 71 19.55 7.93 -12.30
N GLN A 72 20.84 8.28 -12.28
CA GLN A 72 21.94 7.32 -12.22
C GLN A 72 22.36 6.99 -10.78
N GLN A 73 21.76 7.63 -9.77
CA GLN A 73 22.05 7.33 -8.38
C GLN A 73 21.60 5.90 -8.05
N LYS A 74 22.57 5.01 -7.85
CA LYS A 74 22.35 3.68 -7.29
C LYS A 74 22.50 3.76 -5.78
N ARG A 75 21.49 3.31 -5.05
CA ARG A 75 21.55 3.21 -3.59
C ARG A 75 21.97 1.78 -3.24
N GLU A 76 23.01 1.64 -2.43
CA GLU A 76 23.37 0.36 -1.87
C GLU A 76 22.37 0.03 -0.76
N LEU A 77 21.49 -0.93 -1.03
CA LEU A 77 20.56 -1.40 -0.02
C LEU A 77 21.22 -2.54 0.76
N HIS A 78 21.54 -2.27 2.02
CA HIS A 78 21.90 -3.30 2.98
C HIS A 78 20.62 -4.01 3.44
N LEU A 79 20.18 -5.00 2.67
CA LEU A 79 18.97 -5.75 2.99
C LEU A 79 19.23 -6.68 4.20
N HIS A 80 18.82 -6.24 5.38
CA HIS A 80 18.49 -7.18 6.44
C HIS A 80 17.19 -7.91 6.05
N THR A 81 17.14 -9.23 6.24
CA THR A 81 15.99 -10.09 5.88
C THR A 81 14.65 -9.53 6.38
N THR A 82 14.65 -8.86 7.52
CA THR A 82 13.48 -8.19 8.11
C THR A 82 12.96 -7.00 7.30
N GLN A 83 13.85 -6.20 6.69
CA GLN A 83 13.47 -5.06 5.84
C GLN A 83 12.88 -5.52 4.51
N LEU A 84 13.37 -6.63 3.98
CA LEU A 84 12.82 -7.24 2.76
C LEU A 84 11.39 -7.75 3.03
N ILE A 85 11.19 -8.45 4.14
CA ILE A 85 9.87 -8.95 4.55
C ILE A 85 8.89 -7.79 4.80
N SER A 86 9.31 -6.74 5.53
CA SER A 86 8.44 -5.59 5.78
C SER A 86 8.09 -4.85 4.48
N GLY A 87 9.03 -4.71 3.55
CA GLY A 87 8.79 -4.08 2.25
C GLY A 87 7.84 -4.90 1.36
N VAL A 88 7.99 -6.24 1.35
CA VAL A 88 7.08 -7.14 0.63
C VAL A 88 5.68 -7.12 1.23
N ILE A 89 5.56 -7.15 2.56
CA ILE A 89 4.26 -7.02 3.24
C ILE A 89 3.61 -5.68 2.88
N PHE A 90 4.38 -4.59 2.88
CA PHE A 90 3.88 -3.28 2.52
C PHE A 90 3.40 -3.21 1.05
N LEU A 91 4.13 -3.83 0.12
CA LEU A 91 3.73 -3.94 -1.29
C LEU A 91 2.47 -4.81 -1.45
N ILE A 92 2.37 -5.93 -0.74
CA ILE A 92 1.18 -6.79 -0.74
C ILE A 92 -0.02 -6.01 -0.19
N LEU A 93 0.14 -5.30 0.92
CA LEU A 93 -0.91 -4.45 1.48
C LEU A 93 -1.33 -3.34 0.49
N GLY A 94 -0.37 -2.71 -0.17
CA GLY A 94 -0.62 -1.78 -1.27
C GLY A 94 -1.47 -2.43 -2.36
N VAL A 95 -1.04 -3.54 -2.94
CA VAL A 95 -1.77 -4.27 -3.99
C VAL A 95 -3.18 -4.70 -3.52
N LEU A 96 -3.32 -5.12 -2.26
CA LEU A 96 -4.62 -5.48 -1.68
C LEU A 96 -5.53 -4.26 -1.47
N MET A 97 -4.98 -3.08 -1.14
CA MET A 97 -5.72 -1.82 -1.13
C MET A 97 -6.20 -1.43 -2.52
N LEU A 98 -5.38 -1.62 -3.54
CA LEU A 98 -5.70 -1.23 -4.93
C LEU A 98 -6.75 -2.10 -5.58
N ASN A 99 -6.77 -3.38 -5.26
CA ASN A 99 -7.81 -4.29 -5.73
C ASN A 99 -9.13 -4.14 -4.96
N GLY A 100 -9.25 -3.16 -4.04
CA GLY A 100 -10.42 -3.00 -3.17
C GLY A 100 -10.61 -4.14 -2.17
N ARG A 101 -9.74 -5.16 -2.20
CA ARG A 101 -9.80 -6.35 -1.36
C ARG A 101 -9.53 -6.06 0.10
N MET A 102 -8.81 -4.98 0.43
CA MET A 102 -8.73 -4.53 1.83
C MET A 102 -10.10 -4.12 2.37
N SER A 103 -10.96 -3.46 1.58
CA SER A 103 -12.34 -3.16 2.01
C SER A 103 -13.14 -4.44 2.24
N GLU A 104 -12.93 -5.46 1.42
CA GLU A 104 -13.60 -6.77 1.55
C GLU A 104 -13.06 -7.58 2.74
N ILE A 105 -11.75 -7.62 2.93
CA ILE A 105 -11.08 -8.28 4.06
C ILE A 105 -11.45 -7.56 5.36
N THR A 106 -11.40 -6.23 5.38
CA THR A 106 -11.79 -5.43 6.55
C THR A 106 -13.28 -5.56 6.83
N ALA A 107 -14.15 -5.62 5.80
CA ALA A 107 -15.57 -5.90 5.97
C ALA A 107 -15.83 -7.31 6.51
N ARG A 108 -15.10 -8.34 6.05
CA ARG A 108 -15.19 -9.70 6.58
C ARG A 108 -14.75 -9.78 8.04
N PHE A 109 -13.65 -9.11 8.40
CA PHE A 109 -13.22 -9.01 9.80
C PHE A 109 -14.18 -8.17 10.67
N ALA A 110 -14.74 -7.08 10.14
CA ALA A 110 -15.69 -6.22 10.84
C ALA A 110 -17.08 -6.86 11.01
N ASN A 111 -17.50 -7.71 10.08
CA ASN A 111 -18.75 -8.47 10.14
C ASN A 111 -18.62 -9.77 10.97
N GLY A 112 -17.47 -10.03 11.60
CA GLY A 112 -17.26 -11.21 12.44
C GLY A 112 -17.03 -12.51 11.66
N GLU A 113 -16.97 -12.49 10.33
CA GLU A 113 -16.57 -13.62 9.48
C GLU A 113 -15.04 -13.84 9.52
N GLY A 114 -14.46 -13.78 10.71
CA GLY A 114 -13.06 -14.11 10.93
C GLY A 114 -12.82 -15.56 10.52
N LEU A 115 -11.64 -15.82 9.93
CA LEU A 115 -11.10 -17.15 9.62
C LEU A 115 -11.32 -18.18 10.76
N PHE A 116 -11.41 -17.70 12.00
CA PHE A 116 -11.65 -18.49 13.21
C PHE A 116 -13.08 -19.01 13.36
N TYR A 117 -14.12 -18.29 12.93
CA TYR A 117 -15.53 -18.77 13.01
C TYR A 117 -15.75 -19.99 12.11
N GLY A 118 -15.27 -19.95 10.87
CA GLY A 118 -15.35 -21.10 9.94
C GLY A 118 -14.45 -22.28 10.34
N LEU A 119 -13.40 -22.04 11.13
CA LEU A 119 -12.58 -23.10 11.72
C LEU A 119 -13.26 -23.72 12.95
N GLU A 120 -13.97 -22.92 13.74
CA GLU A 120 -14.71 -23.38 14.91
C GLU A 120 -15.87 -24.30 14.49
N GLU A 121 -16.66 -23.90 13.49
CA GLU A 121 -17.76 -24.71 12.92
C GLU A 121 -17.26 -26.08 12.42
N ARG A 122 -16.11 -26.09 11.71
CA ARG A 122 -15.49 -27.33 11.22
C ARG A 122 -14.85 -28.18 12.32
N LEU A 123 -14.43 -27.59 13.43
CA LEU A 123 -13.93 -28.31 14.59
C LEU A 123 -15.07 -29.00 15.34
N TYR A 124 -16.24 -28.37 15.45
CA TYR A 124 -17.42 -28.99 16.05
C TYR A 124 -17.92 -30.19 15.23
N GLU A 125 -17.95 -30.09 13.91
CA GLU A 125 -18.30 -31.22 13.02
C GLU A 125 -17.32 -32.41 13.11
N LEU A 126 -16.07 -32.17 13.52
CA LEU A 126 -15.03 -33.20 13.65
C LEU A 126 -14.99 -33.88 15.02
N ILE A 127 -15.63 -33.27 16.04
CA ILE A 127 -15.63 -33.75 17.42
C ILE A 127 -16.94 -34.50 17.76
N GLN A 128 -18.01 -34.32 16.98
CA GLN A 128 -19.20 -35.20 16.99
C GLN A 128 -18.99 -36.46 16.16
#